data_AF-A0A436ZQ98-F1
#
_entry.id   AF-A0A436ZQ98-F1
#
_cell.length_a   1.000
_cell.length_b   1.000
_cell.length_c   1.000
_cell.angle_alpha   90.00
_cell.angle_beta   90.00
_cell.angle_gamma   90.00
#
_symmetry.space_group_name_H-M   'P 1'
#
loop_
_entity.id
_entity.type
_entity.pdbx_description
1 polymer ?
#
loop_
_entity_poly.entity_id
_entity_poly.type
_entity_poly.pdbx_seq_one_letter_code
_entity_poly.pdbx_strand_id
1 'polypeptide(L)'
;MTWKTAPVGYPYPNDYAEGDVVSDKTGQVEFRLKMGRVSQFYRKFTVEIDNVPGSERPLDNGGVIGEGAENWSTVFGRVGFEVKVVESDGDIVEPPNSGGYWSLAHSHSTMLARRDATNLDTEWRYYLLATKFNTVDAFGVMFDSSATDSNNVPREGVQVSSHVVTGSQEGWGPWKNSRYGALKPAYFRTALHELGHAFGLLHNDDGGDGELPVLDFSFMNQTGRAVNRSTASSPISQNIKWNHADRNLFQIRHWPDPFVRPGGVEFGYASNTRPPITPPDADTEYESPDLVFSVEPLKDHAEVPLGAPVRINLTLTNSGDQPIDVPGDISLKSHHLTGQVTDPTGTTRGFHTLFYLDREEQIKTLKPGESVTTSLTLLRGGQGALFPVGGVHKIVVKLSWSFSNELPLWVALGETTVLVTPPLDKSHAAAAHRLLTTPDTHLVLVLGGDYLEDGVGAIKQALEDETLGKHFKGTEAKRVLKLGTPDLEEATKLISEGSVVLSDVEKEKLKKLGVTFPEDVAE
;
A
#
# COMPACT_ATOMS: atom_id res chain seq x y z
N MET A 1 22.43 17.76 -7.06
CA MET A 1 22.26 18.08 -8.50
C MET A 1 22.01 19.58 -8.66
N THR A 2 22.40 20.19 -9.78
CA THR A 2 22.17 21.62 -10.08
C THR A 2 21.55 21.78 -11.47
N TRP A 3 20.46 22.55 -11.55
CA TRP A 3 19.80 22.90 -12.82
C TRP A 3 20.65 23.88 -13.64
N LYS A 4 20.75 23.64 -14.95
CA LYS A 4 21.53 24.42 -15.91
C LYS A 4 20.83 24.47 -17.26
N THR A 5 21.25 25.40 -18.12
CA THR A 5 20.86 25.38 -19.52
C THR A 5 21.37 24.11 -20.20
N ALA A 6 20.49 23.40 -20.89
CA ALA A 6 20.82 22.16 -21.58
C ALA A 6 21.75 22.41 -22.77
N PRO A 7 22.60 21.43 -23.13
CA PRO A 7 23.33 21.43 -24.38
C PRO A 7 22.39 21.52 -25.61
N VAL A 8 22.94 21.98 -26.74
CA VAL A 8 22.22 21.97 -28.03
C VAL A 8 21.74 20.55 -28.34
N GLY A 9 20.46 20.42 -28.69
CA GLY A 9 19.82 19.14 -29.04
C GLY A 9 18.81 18.63 -28.01
N TYR A 10 18.78 19.18 -26.79
CA TYR A 10 17.71 18.88 -25.84
C TYR A 10 16.43 19.66 -26.17
N PRO A 11 15.26 19.01 -26.17
CA PRO A 11 13.99 19.69 -26.50
C PRO A 11 13.52 20.65 -25.41
N TYR A 12 13.98 20.47 -24.16
CA TYR A 12 13.64 21.34 -23.02
C TYR A 12 14.91 21.97 -22.45
N PRO A 13 15.35 23.13 -22.97
CA PRO A 13 16.64 23.72 -22.66
C PRO A 13 16.79 24.20 -21.20
N ASN A 14 15.68 24.33 -20.46
CA ASN A 14 15.70 24.74 -19.05
C ASN A 14 15.59 23.57 -18.07
N ASP A 15 15.29 22.37 -18.56
CA ASP A 15 15.04 21.18 -17.73
C ASP A 15 16.24 20.20 -17.84
N TYR A 16 17.43 20.70 -17.51
CA TYR A 16 18.67 19.93 -17.52
C TYR A 16 19.43 20.09 -16.20
N ALA A 17 19.86 18.98 -15.62
CA ALA A 17 20.56 18.93 -14.35
C ALA A 17 21.86 18.15 -14.46
N GLU A 18 22.88 18.62 -13.76
CA GLU A 18 24.14 17.91 -13.58
C GLU A 18 24.52 17.86 -12.11
N GLY A 19 25.23 16.83 -11.70
CA GLY A 19 25.78 16.78 -10.35
C GLY A 19 26.46 15.47 -10.04
N ASP A 20 27.07 15.42 -8.87
CA ASP A 20 27.74 14.23 -8.38
C ASP A 20 26.72 13.34 -7.65
N VAL A 21 26.77 12.05 -7.94
CA VAL A 21 26.06 11.02 -7.18
C VAL A 21 27.02 10.55 -6.10
N VAL A 22 26.58 10.68 -4.85
CA VAL A 22 27.37 10.34 -3.67
C VAL A 22 26.83 9.07 -3.04
N SER A 23 27.71 8.24 -2.51
CA SER A 23 27.33 7.12 -1.66
C SER A 23 26.86 7.65 -0.31
N ASP A 24 25.62 7.34 0.06
CA ASP A 24 25.04 7.77 1.35
C ASP A 24 25.86 7.27 2.55
N LYS A 25 26.54 6.13 2.42
CA LYS A 25 27.31 5.53 3.52
C LYS A 25 28.69 6.17 3.73
N THR A 26 29.31 6.66 2.67
CA THR A 26 30.72 7.11 2.70
C THR A 26 30.88 8.59 2.38
N GLY A 27 29.84 9.24 1.85
CA GLY A 27 29.91 10.60 1.30
C GLY A 27 30.80 10.71 0.07
N GLN A 28 31.31 9.59 -0.45
CA GLN A 28 32.20 9.58 -1.60
C GLN A 28 31.42 9.80 -2.89
N VAL A 29 31.95 10.63 -3.78
CA VAL A 29 31.42 10.76 -5.14
C VAL A 29 31.72 9.47 -5.92
N GLU A 30 30.66 8.78 -6.33
CA GLU A 30 30.75 7.54 -7.12
C GLU A 30 30.82 7.84 -8.62
N PHE A 31 29.99 8.78 -9.08
CA PHE A 31 29.97 9.21 -10.49
C PHE A 31 29.31 10.58 -10.63
N ARG A 32 29.44 11.17 -11.82
CA ARG A 32 28.75 12.41 -12.17
C ARG A 32 27.60 12.12 -13.12
N LEU A 33 26.40 12.54 -12.74
CA LEU A 33 25.17 12.36 -13.49
C LEU A 33 24.84 13.62 -14.30
N LYS A 34 24.31 13.39 -15.50
CA LYS A 34 23.72 14.41 -16.38
C LYS A 34 22.35 13.91 -16.81
N MET A 35 21.32 14.73 -16.64
CA MET A 35 19.95 14.39 -16.99
C MET A 35 19.32 15.59 -17.67
N GLY A 36 18.65 15.38 -18.80
CA GLY A 36 17.84 16.39 -19.44
C GLY A 36 16.49 15.83 -19.80
N ARG A 37 15.46 16.64 -19.63
CA ARG A 37 14.10 16.26 -20.01
C ARG A 37 14.01 16.14 -21.52
N VAL A 38 13.40 15.04 -21.98
CA VAL A 38 13.18 14.76 -23.41
C VAL A 38 11.69 14.72 -23.79
N SER A 39 10.80 14.65 -22.80
CA SER A 39 9.35 14.70 -23.00
C SER A 39 8.63 15.27 -21.77
N GLN A 40 7.43 15.80 -21.97
CA GLN A 40 6.51 16.11 -20.88
C GLN A 40 5.79 14.87 -20.34
N PHE A 41 5.84 13.75 -21.07
CA PHE A 41 5.22 12.49 -20.71
C PHE A 41 6.26 11.47 -20.24
N TYR A 42 5.88 10.60 -19.30
CA TYR A 42 6.70 9.49 -18.83
C TYR A 42 6.90 8.44 -19.93
N ARG A 43 5.84 8.19 -20.71
CA ARG A 43 5.79 7.13 -21.74
C ARG A 43 4.98 7.58 -22.93
N LYS A 44 5.20 6.90 -24.06
CA LYS A 44 4.42 7.07 -25.29
C LYS A 44 3.99 5.71 -25.80
N PHE A 45 2.74 5.58 -26.25
CA PHE A 45 2.26 4.35 -26.86
C PHE A 45 1.18 4.63 -27.91
N THR A 46 0.97 3.65 -28.78
CA THR A 46 -0.10 3.63 -29.77
C THR A 46 -1.10 2.56 -29.41
N VAL A 47 -2.39 2.89 -29.47
CA VAL A 47 -3.47 1.92 -29.47
C VAL A 47 -4.06 1.85 -30.88
N GLU A 48 -3.90 0.69 -31.50
CA GLU A 48 -4.48 0.39 -32.81
C GLU A 48 -5.81 -0.30 -32.61
N ILE A 49 -6.88 0.27 -33.17
CA ILE A 49 -8.25 -0.16 -32.95
C ILE A 49 -8.85 -0.65 -34.26
N ASP A 50 -9.10 -1.95 -34.28
CA ASP A 50 -9.85 -2.66 -35.30
C ASP A 50 -11.27 -2.95 -34.80
N ASN A 51 -12.25 -3.00 -35.70
CA ASN A 51 -13.60 -3.42 -35.34
C ASN A 51 -14.29 -4.25 -36.42
N VAL A 52 -15.13 -5.19 -36.00
CA VAL A 52 -16.03 -5.90 -36.91
C VAL A 52 -17.19 -4.99 -37.33
N PRO A 53 -17.78 -5.19 -38.52
CA PRO A 53 -18.96 -4.45 -38.95
C PRO A 53 -20.09 -4.52 -37.91
N GLY A 54 -20.64 -3.34 -37.59
CA GLY A 54 -21.73 -3.18 -36.63
C GLY A 54 -21.29 -3.11 -35.15
N SER A 55 -20.00 -3.30 -34.84
CA SER A 55 -19.45 -3.04 -33.50
C SER A 55 -18.82 -1.66 -33.42
N GLU A 56 -19.04 -0.95 -32.31
CA GLU A 56 -18.45 0.36 -32.07
C GLU A 56 -16.94 0.28 -31.77
N ARG A 57 -16.21 1.32 -32.14
CA ARG A 57 -14.87 1.59 -31.60
C ARG A 57 -14.99 2.28 -30.24
N PRO A 58 -14.27 1.85 -29.20
CA PRO A 58 -14.28 2.50 -27.89
C PRO A 58 -13.38 3.75 -27.90
N LEU A 59 -13.85 4.86 -28.50
CA LEU A 59 -13.04 6.08 -28.68
C LEU A 59 -13.16 7.08 -27.52
N ASP A 60 -14.33 7.13 -26.88
CA ASP A 60 -14.68 8.12 -25.87
C ASP A 60 -15.82 7.62 -24.98
N ASN A 61 -16.09 8.37 -23.92
CA ASN A 61 -17.22 8.12 -23.03
C ASN A 61 -18.55 8.75 -23.47
N GLY A 62 -18.61 9.41 -24.63
CA GLY A 62 -19.80 10.12 -25.11
C GLY A 62 -20.15 11.40 -24.35
N GLY A 63 -19.26 11.92 -23.49
CA GLY A 63 -19.44 13.20 -22.81
C GLY A 63 -19.28 14.41 -23.73
N VAL A 64 -19.68 15.59 -23.24
CA VAL A 64 -19.57 16.86 -23.99
C VAL A 64 -18.20 17.47 -23.74
N ILE A 65 -17.51 17.93 -24.79
CA ILE A 65 -16.17 18.53 -24.67
C ILE A 65 -16.20 19.67 -23.63
N GLY A 66 -15.34 19.58 -22.61
CA GLY A 66 -15.24 20.54 -21.52
C GLY A 66 -16.01 20.17 -20.24
N GLU A 67 -17.00 19.28 -20.32
CA GLU A 67 -17.80 18.81 -19.17
C GLU A 67 -17.93 17.29 -19.19
N GLY A 68 -17.12 16.60 -18.38
CA GLY A 68 -17.20 15.14 -18.22
C GLY A 68 -16.82 14.33 -19.46
N ALA A 69 -16.35 14.95 -20.56
CA ALA A 69 -15.80 14.25 -21.71
C ALA A 69 -14.47 13.56 -21.39
N GLU A 70 -14.41 12.28 -21.71
CA GLU A 70 -13.22 11.46 -21.55
C GLU A 70 -12.92 10.70 -22.83
N ASN A 71 -11.67 10.72 -23.24
CA ASN A 71 -11.13 9.96 -24.36
C ASN A 71 -9.74 9.43 -23.99
N TRP A 72 -9.11 8.68 -24.90
CA TRP A 72 -7.78 8.13 -24.68
C TRP A 72 -6.76 9.20 -24.23
N SER A 73 -6.72 10.34 -24.91
CA SER A 73 -5.77 11.42 -24.60
C SER A 73 -6.02 12.09 -23.25
N THR A 74 -7.27 12.31 -22.85
CA THR A 74 -7.57 12.89 -21.52
C THR A 74 -7.22 11.93 -20.40
N VAL A 75 -7.56 10.65 -20.56
CA VAL A 75 -7.27 9.59 -19.58
C VAL A 75 -5.76 9.39 -19.43
N PHE A 76 -5.04 9.17 -20.52
CA PHE A 76 -3.61 8.91 -20.47
C PHE A 76 -2.78 10.16 -20.22
N GLY A 77 -3.27 11.34 -20.60
CA GLY A 77 -2.71 12.61 -20.19
C GLY A 77 -2.65 12.75 -18.66
N ARG A 78 -3.69 12.31 -17.94
CA ARG A 78 -3.68 12.26 -16.46
C ARG A 78 -2.71 11.22 -15.90
N VAL A 79 -2.52 10.10 -16.59
CA VAL A 79 -1.47 9.12 -16.24
C VAL A 79 -0.07 9.72 -16.45
N GLY A 80 0.06 10.70 -17.33
CA GLY A 80 1.34 11.26 -17.78
C GLY A 80 1.91 10.49 -18.97
N PHE A 81 1.07 9.77 -19.73
CA PHE A 81 1.45 9.08 -20.97
C PHE A 81 0.91 9.83 -22.18
N GLU A 82 1.68 9.84 -23.25
CA GLU A 82 1.19 10.24 -24.57
C GLU A 82 0.61 9.02 -25.27
N VAL A 83 -0.64 9.12 -25.71
CA VAL A 83 -1.30 8.07 -26.50
C VAL A 83 -1.59 8.57 -27.89
N LYS A 84 -1.28 7.73 -28.88
CA LYS A 84 -1.75 7.87 -30.26
C LYS A 84 -2.84 6.82 -30.50
N VAL A 85 -4.02 7.26 -30.90
CA VAL A 85 -5.10 6.36 -31.31
C VAL A 85 -5.04 6.20 -32.82
N VAL A 86 -4.98 4.96 -33.29
CA VAL A 86 -5.07 4.61 -34.71
C VAL A 86 -6.37 3.84 -34.91
N GLU A 87 -7.34 4.50 -35.52
CA GLU A 87 -8.52 3.82 -36.05
C GLU A 87 -8.11 3.11 -37.35
N SER A 88 -7.82 1.81 -37.24
CA SER A 88 -7.27 1.00 -38.33
C SER A 88 -8.41 0.43 -39.18
N ASP A 89 -8.59 -0.88 -39.24
CA ASP A 89 -9.58 -1.52 -40.11
C ASP A 89 -10.97 -1.62 -39.43
N GLY A 90 -11.99 -1.10 -40.11
CA GLY A 90 -13.38 -1.08 -39.64
C GLY A 90 -14.25 -2.23 -40.13
N ASP A 91 -13.69 -3.08 -40.99
CA ASP A 91 -14.38 -4.14 -41.72
C ASP A 91 -13.71 -5.51 -41.46
N ILE A 92 -13.33 -5.75 -40.21
CA ILE A 92 -12.80 -7.05 -39.79
C ILE A 92 -13.85 -8.14 -40.05
N VAL A 93 -13.50 -9.08 -40.93
CA VAL A 93 -14.37 -10.22 -41.26
C VAL A 93 -14.54 -11.13 -40.04
N GLU A 94 -15.79 -11.39 -39.66
CA GLU A 94 -16.13 -12.31 -38.57
C GLU A 94 -15.77 -13.77 -38.93
N PRO A 95 -15.38 -14.60 -37.95
CA PRO A 95 -15.16 -16.01 -38.18
C PRO A 95 -16.41 -16.67 -38.77
N PRO A 96 -16.29 -17.47 -39.85
CA PRO A 96 -17.44 -18.05 -40.51
C PRO A 96 -18.20 -18.99 -39.56
N ASN A 97 -19.54 -18.97 -39.65
CA ASN A 97 -20.43 -19.79 -38.84
C ASN A 97 -20.30 -19.59 -37.31
N SER A 98 -19.74 -18.47 -36.85
CA SER A 98 -19.57 -18.21 -35.41
C SER A 98 -20.77 -17.55 -34.74
N GLY A 99 -21.73 -17.01 -35.50
CA GLY A 99 -22.81 -16.20 -34.95
C GLY A 99 -22.34 -14.89 -34.30
N GLY A 100 -21.16 -14.39 -34.67
CA GLY A 100 -20.55 -13.18 -34.10
C GLY A 100 -19.68 -13.46 -32.86
N TYR A 101 -19.49 -14.73 -32.48
CA TYR A 101 -18.59 -15.11 -31.39
C TYR A 101 -17.15 -15.22 -31.86
N TRP A 102 -16.25 -14.63 -31.08
CA TRP A 102 -14.81 -14.65 -31.30
C TRP A 102 -14.13 -15.47 -30.21
N SER A 103 -13.45 -16.54 -30.60
CA SER A 103 -12.57 -17.26 -29.70
C SER A 103 -11.28 -16.48 -29.49
N LEU A 104 -10.60 -16.70 -28.37
CA LEU A 104 -9.29 -16.07 -28.11
C LEU A 104 -8.29 -16.38 -29.24
N ALA A 105 -8.36 -17.58 -29.81
CA ALA A 105 -7.54 -17.98 -30.96
C ALA A 105 -7.86 -17.16 -32.23
N HIS A 106 -9.13 -16.87 -32.53
CA HIS A 106 -9.49 -16.02 -33.66
C HIS A 106 -9.02 -14.57 -33.45
N SER A 107 -9.22 -14.03 -32.25
CA SER A 107 -8.77 -12.68 -31.89
C SER A 107 -7.25 -12.55 -32.02
N HIS A 108 -6.51 -13.51 -31.46
CA HIS A 108 -5.05 -13.59 -31.56
C HIS A 108 -4.56 -13.75 -33.00
N SER A 109 -5.13 -14.67 -33.78
CA SER A 109 -4.75 -14.85 -35.19
C SER A 109 -5.00 -13.60 -36.05
N THR A 110 -6.05 -12.83 -35.72
CA THR A 110 -6.38 -11.57 -36.41
C THR A 110 -5.36 -10.50 -36.08
N MET A 111 -5.01 -10.36 -34.79
CA MET A 111 -3.91 -9.51 -34.36
C MET A 111 -2.60 -9.87 -35.07
N LEU A 112 -2.27 -11.16 -35.16
CA LEU A 112 -1.05 -11.60 -35.85
C LEU A 112 -1.00 -11.19 -37.32
N ALA A 113 -2.14 -11.28 -38.01
CA ALA A 113 -2.24 -11.01 -39.43
C ALA A 113 -2.27 -9.52 -39.77
N ARG A 114 -2.73 -8.67 -38.83
CA ARG A 114 -3.03 -7.27 -39.09
C ARG A 114 -2.10 -6.28 -38.41
N ARG A 115 -1.60 -6.59 -37.22
CA ARG A 115 -0.79 -5.61 -36.49
C ARG A 115 0.42 -5.23 -37.33
N ASP A 116 0.66 -3.92 -37.42
CA ASP A 116 1.91 -3.41 -37.98
C ASP A 116 3.10 -3.99 -37.21
N ALA A 117 4.19 -4.31 -37.91
CA ALA A 117 5.38 -4.94 -37.31
C ALA A 117 5.88 -4.14 -36.09
N THR A 118 5.83 -4.76 -34.92
CA THR A 118 6.16 -4.11 -33.64
C THR A 118 7.67 -4.13 -33.41
N ASN A 119 8.36 -3.06 -33.79
CA ASN A 119 9.65 -2.75 -33.14
C ASN A 119 9.36 -2.05 -31.81
N LEU A 120 9.24 -2.85 -30.75
CA LEU A 120 8.90 -2.39 -29.40
C LEU A 120 9.97 -1.50 -28.75
N ASP A 121 11.16 -1.42 -29.34
CA ASP A 121 12.20 -0.46 -28.94
C ASP A 121 12.00 0.91 -29.65
N THR A 122 11.12 0.98 -30.64
CA THR A 122 10.76 2.21 -31.37
C THR A 122 9.37 2.73 -30.99
N GLU A 123 8.37 1.85 -30.93
CA GLU A 123 6.98 2.21 -30.62
C GLU A 123 6.34 1.11 -29.78
N TRP A 124 5.75 1.49 -28.64
CA TRP A 124 4.89 0.58 -27.88
C TRP A 124 3.52 0.61 -28.54
N ARG A 125 3.12 -0.50 -29.16
CA ARG A 125 1.84 -0.60 -29.84
C ARG A 125 1.02 -1.73 -29.23
N TYR A 126 -0.21 -1.40 -28.85
CA TYR A 126 -1.23 -2.34 -28.39
C TYR A 126 -2.32 -2.44 -29.45
N TYR A 127 -2.80 -3.65 -29.65
CA TYR A 127 -3.88 -3.97 -30.56
C TYR A 127 -5.18 -4.20 -29.79
N LEU A 128 -6.22 -3.46 -30.15
CA LEU A 128 -7.56 -3.59 -29.60
C LEU A 128 -8.53 -4.01 -30.69
N LEU A 129 -9.21 -5.13 -30.46
CA LEU A 129 -10.23 -5.65 -31.36
C LEU A 129 -11.64 -5.49 -30.76
N ALA A 130 -12.46 -4.65 -31.39
CA ALA A 130 -13.87 -4.49 -31.07
C ALA A 130 -14.72 -5.51 -31.84
N THR A 131 -15.36 -6.43 -31.09
CA THR A 131 -16.14 -7.55 -31.64
C THR A 131 -17.58 -7.52 -31.14
N LYS A 132 -18.45 -8.39 -31.68
CA LYS A 132 -19.80 -8.55 -31.13
C LYS A 132 -19.76 -9.29 -29.79
N PHE A 133 -19.17 -10.49 -29.77
CA PHE A 133 -19.07 -11.34 -28.60
C PHE A 133 -17.71 -12.04 -28.53
N ASN A 134 -17.29 -12.43 -27.32
CA ASN A 134 -16.21 -13.37 -27.11
C ASN A 134 -16.74 -14.70 -26.56
N THR A 135 -15.97 -15.79 -26.72
CA THR A 135 -16.37 -17.12 -26.24
C THR A 135 -16.21 -17.33 -24.73
N VAL A 136 -15.65 -16.34 -24.01
CA VAL A 136 -15.47 -16.39 -22.55
C VAL A 136 -16.57 -15.65 -21.79
N ASP A 137 -17.59 -15.18 -22.51
CA ASP A 137 -18.77 -14.47 -21.98
C ASP A 137 -18.43 -13.24 -21.11
N ALA A 138 -17.44 -12.47 -21.56
CA ALA A 138 -16.94 -11.28 -20.87
C ALA A 138 -17.23 -9.99 -21.64
N PHE A 139 -17.26 -8.85 -20.93
CA PHE A 139 -17.32 -7.53 -21.56
C PHE A 139 -16.04 -7.18 -22.33
N GLY A 140 -14.90 -7.71 -21.88
CA GLY A 140 -13.60 -7.61 -22.53
C GLY A 140 -12.67 -8.73 -22.06
N VAL A 141 -11.54 -8.90 -22.75
CA VAL A 141 -10.50 -9.85 -22.39
C VAL A 141 -9.16 -9.48 -23.03
N MET A 142 -8.07 -9.59 -22.28
CA MET A 142 -6.72 -9.69 -22.84
C MET A 142 -6.44 -11.14 -23.26
N PHE A 143 -6.18 -11.38 -24.55
CA PHE A 143 -6.16 -12.74 -25.12
C PHE A 143 -4.77 -13.33 -25.33
N ASP A 144 -3.71 -12.60 -24.97
CA ASP A 144 -2.30 -12.95 -25.24
C ASP A 144 -1.39 -12.76 -24.01
N SER A 145 -1.77 -13.37 -22.89
CA SER A 145 -1.13 -13.16 -21.58
C SER A 145 0.34 -13.60 -21.47
N SER A 146 0.81 -14.50 -22.33
CA SER A 146 2.13 -15.17 -22.21
C SER A 146 2.88 -15.20 -23.55
N ALA A 147 4.20 -15.27 -23.48
CA ALA A 147 5.10 -15.22 -24.63
C ALA A 147 5.21 -16.58 -25.34
N THR A 148 4.10 -17.30 -25.48
CA THR A 148 4.09 -18.73 -25.88
C THR A 148 3.71 -18.96 -27.35
N ASP A 149 3.41 -17.90 -28.08
CA ASP A 149 3.05 -17.94 -29.49
C ASP A 149 4.27 -17.79 -30.41
N SER A 150 4.05 -17.70 -31.72
CA SER A 150 5.13 -17.60 -32.71
C SER A 150 5.88 -16.26 -32.69
N ASN A 151 5.35 -15.21 -32.05
CA ASN A 151 5.99 -13.89 -32.02
C ASN A 151 6.77 -13.64 -30.71
N ASN A 152 6.49 -14.40 -29.64
CA ASN A 152 7.07 -14.27 -28.30
C ASN A 152 6.87 -12.88 -27.65
N VAL A 153 5.76 -12.22 -27.96
CA VAL A 153 5.37 -10.90 -27.46
C VAL A 153 4.09 -11.05 -26.62
N PRO A 154 4.20 -11.06 -25.28
CA PRO A 154 3.02 -11.07 -24.42
C PRO A 154 2.38 -9.68 -24.32
N ARG A 155 1.08 -9.65 -23.98
CA ARG A 155 0.32 -8.45 -23.58
C ARG A 155 0.23 -7.36 -24.64
N GLU A 156 0.19 -7.73 -25.92
CA GLU A 156 -0.05 -6.80 -27.03
C GLU A 156 -1.52 -6.76 -27.50
N GLY A 157 -2.39 -7.67 -27.05
CA GLY A 157 -3.71 -7.91 -27.64
C GLY A 157 -4.88 -7.93 -26.66
N VAL A 158 -5.83 -7.02 -26.87
CA VAL A 158 -7.08 -6.95 -26.09
C VAL A 158 -8.31 -6.96 -26.97
N GLN A 159 -9.41 -7.49 -26.44
CA GLN A 159 -10.70 -7.57 -27.12
C GLN A 159 -11.80 -6.97 -26.25
N VAL A 160 -12.77 -6.29 -26.87
CA VAL A 160 -14.01 -5.84 -26.22
C VAL A 160 -15.24 -6.33 -26.97
N SER A 161 -16.32 -6.59 -26.23
CA SER A 161 -17.58 -7.16 -26.74
C SER A 161 -18.69 -6.11 -26.72
N SER A 162 -19.15 -5.71 -27.91
CA SER A 162 -20.14 -4.65 -28.08
C SER A 162 -21.60 -5.13 -28.04
N HIS A 163 -21.87 -6.42 -28.25
CA HIS A 163 -23.24 -6.95 -28.38
C HIS A 163 -23.76 -7.67 -27.14
N VAL A 164 -22.94 -7.78 -26.09
CA VAL A 164 -23.40 -8.25 -24.78
C VAL A 164 -24.56 -7.37 -24.31
N VAL A 165 -25.60 -7.98 -23.74
CA VAL A 165 -26.73 -7.25 -23.15
C VAL A 165 -26.49 -7.18 -21.66
N THR A 166 -26.52 -5.97 -21.09
CA THR A 166 -26.39 -5.78 -19.64
C THR A 166 -27.55 -6.45 -18.89
N GLY A 167 -27.29 -6.84 -17.65
CA GLY A 167 -28.31 -7.46 -16.80
C GLY A 167 -29.42 -6.51 -16.35
N SER A 168 -30.37 -7.05 -15.60
CA SER A 168 -31.49 -6.32 -15.00
C SER A 168 -31.21 -5.78 -13.58
N GLN A 169 -30.04 -6.10 -13.02
CA GLN A 169 -29.62 -5.73 -11.66
C GLN A 169 -29.67 -4.21 -11.44
N GLU A 170 -30.01 -3.78 -10.22
CA GLU A 170 -30.19 -2.37 -9.88
C GLU A 170 -28.96 -1.50 -10.12
N GLY A 171 -27.77 -2.04 -9.86
CA GLY A 171 -26.50 -1.32 -10.05
C GLY A 171 -26.25 -0.83 -11.48
N TRP A 172 -26.90 -1.41 -12.50
CA TRP A 172 -26.86 -0.90 -13.87
C TRP A 172 -27.63 0.42 -14.06
N GLY A 173 -28.58 0.73 -13.18
CA GLY A 173 -29.39 1.95 -13.26
C GLY A 173 -30.07 2.13 -14.63
N PRO A 174 -29.83 3.25 -15.35
CA PRO A 174 -30.42 3.50 -16.67
C PRO A 174 -29.89 2.57 -17.77
N TRP A 175 -28.81 1.84 -17.50
CA TRP A 175 -28.16 0.96 -18.47
C TRP A 175 -28.69 -0.47 -18.44
N LYS A 176 -29.75 -0.78 -17.68
CA LYS A 176 -30.33 -2.13 -17.64
C LYS A 176 -30.78 -2.61 -19.02
N ASN A 177 -30.58 -3.90 -19.29
CA ASN A 177 -31.05 -4.58 -20.51
C ASN A 177 -30.65 -3.86 -21.82
N SER A 178 -29.52 -3.17 -21.81
CA SER A 178 -29.04 -2.36 -22.93
C SER A 178 -27.86 -3.06 -23.62
N ARG A 179 -27.74 -2.88 -24.93
CA ARG A 179 -26.59 -3.39 -25.69
C ARG A 179 -25.33 -2.64 -25.29
N TYR A 180 -24.29 -3.37 -24.89
CA TYR A 180 -23.12 -2.82 -24.22
C TYR A 180 -22.37 -1.76 -25.04
N GLY A 181 -22.16 -2.00 -26.34
CA GLY A 181 -21.46 -1.08 -27.24
C GLY A 181 -22.19 0.26 -27.47
N ALA A 182 -23.51 0.30 -27.27
CA ALA A 182 -24.27 1.55 -27.29
C ALA A 182 -24.08 2.37 -26.00
N LEU A 183 -23.58 1.75 -24.93
CA LEU A 183 -23.27 2.40 -23.66
C LEU A 183 -21.83 2.92 -23.67
N LYS A 184 -21.58 4.00 -24.44
CA LYS A 184 -20.24 4.58 -24.61
C LYS A 184 -19.40 4.65 -23.31
N PRO A 185 -19.91 5.15 -22.16
CA PRO A 185 -19.16 5.16 -20.91
C PRO A 185 -18.69 3.77 -20.44
N ALA A 186 -19.57 2.78 -20.44
CA ALA A 186 -19.27 1.44 -19.95
C ALA A 186 -18.33 0.70 -20.91
N TYR A 187 -18.58 0.85 -22.21
CA TYR A 187 -17.79 0.22 -23.26
C TYR A 187 -16.37 0.78 -23.31
N PHE A 188 -16.21 2.10 -23.26
CA PHE A 188 -14.90 2.75 -23.21
C PHE A 188 -14.15 2.43 -21.91
N ARG A 189 -14.84 2.41 -20.76
CA ARG A 189 -14.25 1.97 -19.48
C ARG A 189 -13.69 0.55 -19.59
N THR A 190 -14.38 -0.35 -20.27
CA THR A 190 -13.89 -1.73 -20.46
C THR A 190 -12.65 -1.77 -21.34
N ALA A 191 -12.59 -0.99 -22.43
CA ALA A 191 -11.37 -0.87 -23.23
C ALA A 191 -10.17 -0.41 -22.39
N LEU A 192 -10.37 0.56 -21.48
CA LEU A 192 -9.34 1.02 -20.56
C LEU A 192 -8.96 -0.03 -19.50
N HIS A 193 -9.93 -0.84 -19.05
CA HIS A 193 -9.69 -1.98 -18.15
C HIS A 193 -8.80 -3.03 -18.81
N GLU A 194 -9.15 -3.47 -20.03
CA GLU A 194 -8.37 -4.48 -20.75
C GLU A 194 -6.97 -3.95 -21.10
N LEU A 195 -6.84 -2.69 -21.50
CA LEU A 195 -5.52 -2.09 -21.71
C LEU A 195 -4.72 -2.01 -20.39
N GLY A 196 -5.39 -1.84 -19.25
CA GLY A 196 -4.77 -1.97 -17.94
C GLY A 196 -4.14 -3.35 -17.71
N HIS A 197 -4.82 -4.43 -18.08
CA HIS A 197 -4.22 -5.77 -18.10
C HIS A 197 -3.03 -5.87 -19.05
N ALA A 198 -3.13 -5.26 -20.23
CA ALA A 198 -2.01 -5.20 -21.16
C ALA A 198 -0.81 -4.41 -20.59
N PHE A 199 -1.03 -3.42 -19.72
CA PHE A 199 0.03 -2.77 -18.93
C PHE A 199 0.55 -3.60 -17.73
N GLY A 200 0.06 -4.82 -17.57
CA GLY A 200 0.47 -5.72 -16.48
C GLY A 200 -0.31 -5.52 -15.17
N LEU A 201 -1.37 -4.69 -15.15
CA LEU A 201 -2.16 -4.47 -13.95
C LEU A 201 -3.12 -5.63 -13.69
N LEU A 202 -3.22 -6.03 -12.42
CA LEU A 202 -4.21 -6.98 -11.93
C LEU A 202 -5.48 -6.26 -11.46
N HIS A 203 -6.55 -7.03 -11.22
CA HIS A 203 -7.77 -6.45 -10.65
C HIS A 203 -7.51 -5.87 -9.28
N ASN A 204 -8.24 -4.81 -8.96
CA ASN A 204 -8.15 -4.18 -7.66
C ASN A 204 -9.14 -4.72 -6.63
N ASP A 205 -10.16 -5.47 -7.05
CA ASP A 205 -11.33 -5.77 -6.23
C ASP A 205 -11.53 -7.26 -5.91
N ASP A 206 -10.47 -8.05 -6.10
CA ASP A 206 -10.41 -9.45 -5.73
C ASP A 206 -9.20 -9.82 -4.84
N GLY A 207 -8.24 -8.91 -4.64
CA GLY A 207 -7.01 -9.17 -3.88
C GLY A 207 -6.06 -10.15 -4.58
N GLY A 208 -6.27 -10.42 -5.88
CA GLY A 208 -5.46 -11.35 -6.67
C GLY A 208 -4.01 -10.88 -6.88
N ASP A 209 -3.72 -9.62 -6.56
CA ASP A 209 -2.38 -9.03 -6.56
C ASP A 209 -1.64 -9.19 -5.21
N GLY A 210 -2.26 -9.82 -4.22
CA GLY A 210 -1.70 -9.98 -2.87
C GLY A 210 -1.89 -8.77 -1.96
N GLU A 211 -2.61 -7.74 -2.43
CA GLU A 211 -2.90 -6.51 -1.67
C GLU A 211 -4.36 -6.50 -1.18
N LEU A 212 -4.65 -5.61 -0.22
CA LEU A 212 -6.04 -5.37 0.19
C LEU A 212 -6.87 -4.86 -1.02
N PRO A 213 -8.09 -5.39 -1.23
CA PRO A 213 -8.95 -4.91 -2.31
C PRO A 213 -9.27 -3.42 -2.21
N VAL A 214 -9.12 -2.69 -3.32
CA VAL A 214 -9.56 -1.30 -3.48
C VAL A 214 -10.90 -1.30 -4.19
N LEU A 215 -11.96 -1.16 -3.40
CA LEU A 215 -13.37 -1.24 -3.85
C LEU A 215 -13.90 0.12 -4.32
N ASP A 216 -13.23 0.72 -5.30
CA ASP A 216 -13.69 1.94 -5.97
C ASP A 216 -14.36 1.62 -7.32
N PHE A 217 -14.51 2.64 -8.16
CA PHE A 217 -15.07 2.52 -9.51
C PHE A 217 -14.03 2.83 -10.60
N SER A 218 -12.74 2.72 -10.26
CA SER A 218 -11.59 2.89 -11.18
C SER A 218 -11.58 1.82 -12.27
N PHE A 219 -10.73 1.98 -13.28
CA PHE A 219 -10.68 1.05 -14.41
C PHE A 219 -10.42 -0.39 -14.01
N MET A 220 -9.48 -0.68 -13.11
CA MET A 220 -9.09 -2.06 -12.75
C MET A 220 -10.05 -2.79 -11.79
N ASN A 221 -11.21 -2.20 -11.49
CA ASN A 221 -12.29 -2.92 -10.83
C ASN A 221 -13.13 -3.64 -11.88
N GLN A 222 -13.44 -4.92 -11.69
CA GLN A 222 -14.24 -5.66 -12.68
C GLN A 222 -15.64 -5.04 -12.83
N THR A 223 -16.12 -4.86 -14.07
CA THR A 223 -17.43 -4.23 -14.34
C THR A 223 -18.57 -4.93 -13.59
N GLY A 224 -18.61 -6.26 -13.60
CA GLY A 224 -19.65 -7.03 -12.90
C GLY A 224 -19.62 -6.83 -11.38
N ARG A 225 -18.43 -6.75 -10.77
CA ARG A 225 -18.28 -6.50 -9.33
C ARG A 225 -18.60 -5.05 -8.97
N ALA A 226 -18.21 -4.09 -9.81
CA ALA A 226 -18.59 -2.68 -9.64
C ALA A 226 -20.12 -2.51 -9.67
N VAL A 227 -20.81 -3.18 -10.59
CA VAL A 227 -22.28 -3.20 -10.64
C VAL A 227 -22.88 -3.83 -9.38
N ASN A 228 -22.33 -4.96 -8.91
CA ASN A 228 -22.81 -5.60 -7.67
C ASN A 228 -22.69 -4.71 -6.43
N ARG A 229 -21.71 -3.77 -6.42
CA ARG A 229 -21.54 -2.78 -5.35
C ARG A 229 -22.37 -1.51 -5.55
N SER A 230 -22.86 -1.26 -6.76
CA SER A 230 -23.75 -0.14 -7.06
C SER A 230 -25.18 -0.39 -6.60
N THR A 231 -25.92 0.69 -6.39
CA THR A 231 -27.34 0.65 -5.98
C THR A 231 -28.22 1.39 -6.99
N ALA A 232 -29.54 1.31 -6.86
CA ALA A 232 -30.45 2.12 -7.67
C ALA A 232 -30.24 3.64 -7.47
N SER A 233 -29.89 4.07 -6.26
CA SER A 233 -29.62 5.49 -5.94
C SER A 233 -28.21 5.95 -6.31
N SER A 234 -27.29 5.02 -6.53
CA SER A 234 -25.91 5.28 -6.90
C SER A 234 -25.45 4.21 -7.93
N PRO A 235 -25.99 4.26 -9.16
CA PRO A 235 -25.69 3.28 -10.20
C PRO A 235 -24.29 3.50 -10.77
N ILE A 236 -23.71 2.47 -11.39
CA ILE A 236 -22.38 2.54 -11.99
C ILE A 236 -22.26 3.70 -13.00
N SER A 237 -23.37 4.04 -13.69
CA SER A 237 -23.42 5.12 -14.67
C SER A 237 -23.10 6.51 -14.11
N GLN A 238 -23.17 6.70 -12.79
CA GLN A 238 -22.87 7.97 -12.12
C GLN A 238 -21.55 7.92 -11.36
N ASN A 239 -20.98 6.73 -11.16
CA ASN A 239 -19.87 6.51 -10.23
C ASN A 239 -18.55 6.15 -10.92
N ILE A 240 -18.50 6.02 -12.26
CA ILE A 240 -17.24 5.70 -12.95
C ILE A 240 -16.16 6.71 -12.54
N LYS A 241 -15.10 6.21 -11.90
CA LYS A 241 -13.87 6.96 -11.71
C LYS A 241 -13.09 6.86 -13.01
N TRP A 242 -13.03 7.96 -13.75
CA TRP A 242 -12.31 8.08 -15.02
C TRP A 242 -10.79 8.15 -14.84
N ASN A 243 -10.26 7.25 -14.02
CA ASN A 243 -8.85 7.12 -13.72
C ASN A 243 -8.53 5.70 -13.22
N HIS A 244 -7.25 5.35 -13.23
CA HIS A 244 -6.76 4.21 -12.46
C HIS A 244 -6.80 4.54 -10.96
N ALA A 245 -6.79 3.51 -10.10
CA ALA A 245 -6.58 3.71 -8.66
C ALA A 245 -5.16 4.24 -8.41
N ASP A 246 -4.95 4.95 -7.31
CA ASP A 246 -3.69 5.66 -7.04
C ASP A 246 -2.49 4.71 -7.02
N ARG A 247 -2.66 3.50 -6.48
CA ARG A 247 -1.66 2.44 -6.52
C ARG A 247 -1.28 2.02 -7.94
N ASN A 248 -2.24 1.93 -8.86
CA ASN A 248 -1.95 1.55 -10.24
C ASN A 248 -1.30 2.70 -11.00
N LEU A 249 -1.72 3.95 -10.73
CA LEU A 249 -1.02 5.13 -11.26
C LEU A 249 0.44 5.14 -10.82
N PHE A 250 0.68 4.81 -9.55
CA PHE A 250 2.01 4.67 -9.02
C PHE A 250 2.80 3.59 -9.77
N GLN A 251 2.24 2.38 -9.89
CA GLN A 251 2.83 1.26 -10.62
C GLN A 251 3.21 1.63 -12.06
N ILE A 252 2.26 2.05 -12.89
CA ILE A 252 2.54 2.29 -14.33
C ILE A 252 3.51 3.46 -14.58
N ARG A 253 3.58 4.43 -13.66
CA ARG A 253 4.56 5.53 -13.74
C ARG A 253 5.98 5.09 -13.37
N HIS A 254 6.13 4.19 -12.39
CA HIS A 254 7.45 3.87 -11.80
C HIS A 254 7.97 2.48 -12.14
N TRP A 255 7.13 1.58 -12.66
CA TRP A 255 7.60 0.28 -13.13
C TRP A 255 8.64 0.46 -14.25
N PRO A 256 9.70 -0.36 -14.30
CA PRO A 256 10.59 -0.41 -15.44
C PRO A 256 9.81 -0.70 -16.73
N ASP A 257 10.30 -0.18 -17.85
CA ASP A 257 9.66 -0.31 -19.16
C ASP A 257 9.14 -1.73 -19.47
N PRO A 258 9.91 -2.83 -19.26
CA PRO A 258 9.44 -4.20 -19.52
C PRO A 258 8.20 -4.64 -18.75
N PHE A 259 7.86 -3.98 -17.65
CA PHE A 259 6.67 -4.32 -16.85
C PHE A 259 5.40 -3.64 -17.34
N VAL A 260 5.54 -2.53 -18.09
CA VAL A 260 4.41 -1.80 -18.65
C VAL A 260 4.25 -2.12 -20.14
N ARG A 261 5.33 -2.08 -20.94
CA ARG A 261 5.28 -2.23 -22.41
C ARG A 261 4.78 -3.59 -22.89
N PRO A 262 4.24 -3.72 -24.12
CA PRO A 262 3.99 -5.02 -24.73
C PRO A 262 5.32 -5.74 -24.97
N GLY A 263 5.33 -7.07 -24.95
CA GLY A 263 6.54 -7.85 -25.22
C GLY A 263 7.56 -7.93 -24.09
N GLY A 264 7.23 -7.35 -22.92
CA GLY A 264 8.09 -7.38 -21.75
C GLY A 264 7.88 -8.64 -20.91
N VAL A 265 7.56 -8.47 -19.63
CA VAL A 265 7.23 -9.61 -18.75
C VAL A 265 5.86 -10.22 -19.11
N GLU A 266 5.64 -11.48 -18.79
CA GLU A 266 4.32 -12.10 -18.93
C GLU A 266 3.32 -11.54 -17.91
N PHE A 267 2.02 -11.67 -18.20
CA PHE A 267 0.97 -11.23 -17.29
C PHE A 267 1.00 -11.98 -15.95
N GLY A 268 0.71 -11.27 -14.86
CA GLY A 268 0.73 -11.81 -13.49
C GLY A 268 2.11 -11.90 -12.85
N TYR A 269 3.20 -11.60 -13.57
CA TYR A 269 4.54 -11.52 -12.98
C TYR A 269 4.83 -10.19 -12.28
N ALA A 270 4.09 -9.14 -12.61
CA ALA A 270 4.21 -7.83 -12.00
C ALA A 270 3.46 -7.77 -10.66
N SER A 271 4.08 -7.21 -9.64
CA SER A 271 3.47 -6.90 -8.34
C SER A 271 4.14 -5.66 -7.73
N ASN A 272 3.69 -5.23 -6.54
CA ASN A 272 4.36 -4.16 -5.78
C ASN A 272 5.77 -4.54 -5.32
N THR A 273 6.09 -5.83 -5.27
CA THR A 273 7.40 -6.34 -4.86
C THR A 273 8.23 -6.86 -6.04
N ARG A 274 7.65 -6.92 -7.25
CA ARG A 274 8.28 -7.49 -8.43
C ARG A 274 7.92 -6.71 -9.71
N PRO A 275 8.82 -5.86 -10.23
CA PRO A 275 10.10 -5.50 -9.64
C PRO A 275 9.82 -4.63 -8.40
N PRO A 276 10.75 -4.56 -7.44
CA PRO A 276 10.64 -3.56 -6.40
C PRO A 276 10.63 -2.18 -7.07
N ILE A 277 9.49 -1.49 -6.97
CA ILE A 277 9.44 -0.05 -7.17
C ILE A 277 9.73 0.55 -5.80
N THR A 278 10.56 1.60 -5.78
CA THR A 278 10.64 2.45 -4.60
C THR A 278 9.20 2.78 -4.22
N PRO A 279 8.78 2.64 -2.95
CA PRO A 279 7.50 3.19 -2.52
C PRO A 279 7.37 4.64 -3.00
N PRO A 280 6.15 5.18 -3.21
CA PRO A 280 5.97 6.59 -3.57
C PRO A 280 6.95 7.45 -2.81
N ASP A 281 7.81 8.15 -3.55
CA ASP A 281 9.08 8.64 -3.01
C ASP A 281 8.89 9.25 -1.63
N ALA A 282 9.79 8.83 -0.74
CA ALA A 282 10.14 9.53 0.48
C ALA A 282 10.61 10.99 0.22
N ASP A 283 10.55 11.50 -1.02
CA ASP A 283 10.68 12.93 -1.38
C ASP A 283 9.42 13.75 -1.08
N THR A 284 8.33 13.10 -0.68
CA THR A 284 7.24 13.77 0.04
C THR A 284 7.54 13.90 1.53
N GLU A 285 8.60 13.27 2.04
CA GLU A 285 8.92 13.23 3.45
C GLU A 285 9.98 14.28 3.78
N TYR A 286 9.58 15.34 4.46
CA TYR A 286 10.49 16.33 4.98
C TYR A 286 10.93 15.91 6.39
N GLU A 287 12.15 15.38 6.49
CA GLU A 287 12.83 15.22 7.77
C GLU A 287 13.45 16.56 8.17
N SER A 288 12.85 17.23 9.15
CA SER A 288 13.38 18.52 9.61
C SER A 288 14.67 18.29 10.39
N PRO A 289 15.78 18.97 10.04
CA PRO A 289 17.02 18.90 10.83
C PRO A 289 16.83 19.50 12.24
N ASP A 290 15.76 20.26 12.45
CA ASP A 290 15.42 20.89 13.72
C ASP A 290 14.57 19.99 14.64
N LEU A 291 14.17 18.80 14.18
CA LEU A 291 13.47 17.81 14.99
C LEU A 291 14.36 16.60 15.26
N VAL A 292 14.57 16.29 16.53
CA VAL A 292 15.29 15.09 16.95
C VAL A 292 14.27 14.10 17.50
N PHE A 293 14.17 12.92 16.88
CA PHE A 293 13.32 11.83 17.35
C PHE A 293 14.14 10.72 18.01
N SER A 294 14.25 10.78 19.34
CA SER A 294 14.95 9.76 20.11
C SER A 294 14.07 8.55 20.36
N VAL A 295 14.65 7.37 20.12
CA VAL A 295 14.06 6.07 20.44
C VAL A 295 15.03 5.36 21.37
N GLU A 296 14.59 5.06 22.58
CA GLU A 296 15.45 4.47 23.61
C GLU A 296 14.74 3.29 24.26
N PRO A 297 15.42 2.17 24.57
CA PRO A 297 14.87 1.16 25.46
C PRO A 297 14.57 1.80 26.80
N LEU A 298 13.64 1.23 27.57
CA LEU A 298 13.47 1.65 28.97
C LEU A 298 14.83 1.58 29.69
N LYS A 299 15.03 2.51 30.62
CA LYS A 299 16.22 2.51 31.48
C LYS A 299 16.44 1.11 32.06
N ASP A 300 17.68 0.63 31.97
CA ASP A 300 18.11 -0.71 32.41
C ASP A 300 17.44 -1.89 31.68
N HIS A 301 16.81 -1.66 30.52
CA HIS A 301 16.14 -2.68 29.69
C HIS A 301 16.61 -2.68 28.23
N ALA A 302 17.87 -2.32 28.00
CA ALA A 302 18.55 -2.60 26.72
C ALA A 302 18.75 -4.11 26.50
N GLU A 303 18.62 -4.92 27.55
CA GLU A 303 18.63 -6.38 27.53
C GLU A 303 17.30 -6.90 28.08
N VAL A 304 16.66 -7.83 27.37
CA VAL A 304 15.33 -8.37 27.68
C VAL A 304 15.28 -9.88 27.45
N PRO A 305 14.57 -10.65 28.28
CA PRO A 305 14.42 -12.10 28.08
C PRO A 305 13.54 -12.45 26.88
N LEU A 306 13.84 -13.56 26.20
CA LEU A 306 13.03 -14.07 25.10
C LEU A 306 11.56 -14.23 25.50
N GLY A 307 10.65 -13.64 24.72
CA GLY A 307 9.21 -13.67 25.02
C GLY A 307 8.73 -12.51 25.89
N ALA A 308 9.62 -11.72 26.52
CA ALA A 308 9.20 -10.49 27.16
C ALA A 308 8.84 -9.41 26.12
N PRO A 309 7.81 -8.59 26.37
CA PRO A 309 7.53 -7.42 25.55
C PRO A 309 8.66 -6.39 25.69
N VAL A 310 9.11 -5.88 24.55
CA VAL A 310 10.11 -4.81 24.49
C VAL A 310 9.41 -3.47 24.69
N ARG A 311 9.91 -2.65 25.61
CA ARG A 311 9.39 -1.32 25.86
C ARG A 311 10.42 -0.26 25.48
N ILE A 312 9.97 0.71 24.69
CA ILE A 312 10.80 1.81 24.23
C ILE A 312 10.13 3.14 24.56
N ASN A 313 10.93 4.13 24.93
CA ASN A 313 10.54 5.52 25.04
C ASN A 313 10.76 6.22 23.70
N LEU A 314 9.83 7.10 23.36
CA LEU A 314 9.87 7.93 22.18
C LEU A 314 9.84 9.39 22.64
N THR A 315 10.80 10.19 22.18
CA THR A 315 10.84 11.62 22.47
C THR A 315 11.11 12.38 21.19
N LEU A 316 10.16 13.24 20.79
CA LEU A 316 10.35 14.19 19.69
C LEU A 316 10.65 15.56 20.31
N THR A 317 11.83 16.10 20.01
CA THR A 317 12.34 17.36 20.54
C THR A 317 12.56 18.35 19.41
N ASN A 318 12.11 19.60 19.61
CA ASN A 318 12.51 20.70 18.74
C ASN A 318 13.88 21.23 19.17
N SER A 319 14.92 20.91 18.40
CA SER A 319 16.30 21.38 18.61
C SER A 319 16.63 22.67 17.83
N GLY A 320 15.71 23.17 17.01
CA GLY A 320 15.86 24.42 16.27
C GLY A 320 15.61 25.66 17.13
N ASP A 321 15.61 26.83 16.49
CA ASP A 321 15.39 28.13 17.13
C ASP A 321 14.00 28.73 16.88
N GLN A 322 13.17 28.09 16.06
CA GLN A 322 11.77 28.46 15.79
C GLN A 322 10.80 27.43 16.36
N PRO A 323 9.57 27.83 16.74
CA PRO A 323 8.50 26.89 17.07
C PRO A 323 8.12 26.00 15.87
N ILE A 324 7.81 24.72 16.12
CA ILE A 324 7.41 23.74 15.11
C ILE A 324 6.13 23.03 15.55
N ASP A 325 5.16 22.91 14.64
CA ASP A 325 3.93 22.14 14.87
C ASP A 325 4.16 20.65 14.61
N VAL A 326 3.77 19.82 15.57
CA VAL A 326 3.90 18.36 15.54
C VAL A 326 2.61 17.70 16.06
N PRO A 327 2.40 16.39 15.83
CA PRO A 327 1.26 15.70 16.40
C PRO A 327 1.32 15.75 17.93
N GLY A 328 0.21 16.14 18.55
CA GLY A 328 0.06 16.15 20.01
C GLY A 328 0.06 14.75 20.62
N ASP A 329 -0.34 13.73 19.84
CA ASP A 329 -0.26 12.32 20.19
C ASP A 329 0.68 11.59 19.21
N ILE A 330 1.88 11.24 19.68
CA ILE A 330 2.88 10.47 18.94
C ILE A 330 2.85 8.97 19.29
N SER A 331 1.79 8.48 19.94
CA SER A 331 1.67 7.06 20.29
C SER A 331 1.27 6.20 19.08
N LEU A 332 1.47 4.88 19.17
CA LEU A 332 1.05 3.96 18.11
C LEU A 332 -0.46 4.06 17.79
N LYS A 333 -1.31 4.59 18.67
CA LYS A 333 -2.75 4.74 18.42
C LYS A 333 -3.10 5.94 17.54
N SER A 334 -2.15 6.83 17.26
CA SER A 334 -2.40 8.11 16.60
C SER A 334 -2.35 8.06 15.08
N HIS A 335 -2.08 6.90 14.47
CA HIS A 335 -1.87 6.71 13.02
C HIS A 335 -0.61 7.30 12.42
N HIS A 336 0.02 8.24 13.12
CA HIS A 336 1.26 8.87 12.65
C HIS A 336 2.48 7.96 12.79
N LEU A 337 2.38 6.85 13.54
CA LEU A 337 3.53 6.04 13.90
C LEU A 337 3.48 4.64 13.29
N THR A 338 4.59 4.27 12.67
CA THR A 338 4.87 2.91 12.20
C THR A 338 6.29 2.51 12.60
N GLY A 339 6.63 1.24 12.46
CA GLY A 339 8.01 0.83 12.62
C GLY A 339 8.29 -0.60 12.20
N GLN A 340 9.54 -0.98 12.35
CA GLN A 340 10.02 -2.30 11.98
C GLN A 340 11.11 -2.79 12.94
N VAL A 341 11.18 -4.10 13.09
CA VAL A 341 12.20 -4.79 13.87
C VAL A 341 12.97 -5.73 12.95
N THR A 342 14.29 -5.58 12.89
CA THR A 342 15.20 -6.49 12.19
C THR A 342 15.89 -7.39 13.20
N ASP A 343 15.77 -8.71 13.03
CA ASP A 343 16.39 -9.70 13.92
C ASP A 343 17.86 -9.99 13.52
N PRO A 344 18.62 -10.75 14.34
CA PRO A 344 20.03 -11.06 14.07
C PRO A 344 20.28 -11.84 12.78
N THR A 345 19.24 -12.47 12.21
CA THR A 345 19.33 -13.20 10.94
C THR A 345 19.11 -12.28 9.73
N GLY A 346 18.74 -11.01 9.96
CA GLY A 346 18.38 -10.04 8.94
C GLY A 346 16.90 -10.08 8.55
N THR A 347 16.06 -10.84 9.25
CA THR A 347 14.63 -10.88 8.94
C THR A 347 13.92 -9.68 9.58
N THR A 348 13.18 -8.93 8.76
CA THR A 348 12.45 -7.72 9.17
C THR A 348 10.95 -7.99 9.35
N ARG A 349 10.37 -7.48 10.45
CA ARG A 349 8.93 -7.55 10.76
C ARG A 349 8.41 -6.16 11.10
N GLY A 350 7.26 -5.79 10.54
CA GLY A 350 6.66 -4.47 10.72
C GLY A 350 5.69 -4.43 11.90
N PHE A 351 5.48 -3.26 12.47
CA PHE A 351 4.39 -2.98 13.41
C PHE A 351 3.71 -1.65 13.08
N HIS A 352 2.40 -1.61 13.27
CA HIS A 352 1.54 -0.44 13.07
C HIS A 352 0.34 -0.52 14.01
N THR A 353 -0.48 0.53 14.06
CA THR A 353 -1.73 0.55 14.83
C THR A 353 -2.71 -0.54 14.41
N LEU A 354 -3.47 -1.10 15.35
CA LEU A 354 -4.62 -1.95 15.07
C LEU A 354 -5.93 -1.16 14.92
N PHE A 355 -5.93 0.13 15.23
CA PHE A 355 -7.15 0.94 15.31
C PHE A 355 -7.16 2.01 14.24
N TYR A 356 -8.29 2.17 13.57
CA TYR A 356 -8.68 3.38 12.83
C TYR A 356 -9.64 4.24 13.63
N LEU A 357 -9.06 5.15 14.43
CA LEU A 357 -9.82 6.17 15.14
C LEU A 357 -10.07 7.37 14.23
N ASP A 358 -11.34 7.65 13.95
CA ASP A 358 -11.78 8.91 13.34
C ASP A 358 -11.99 9.94 14.45
N ARG A 359 -11.01 10.83 14.61
CA ARG A 359 -10.99 11.88 15.65
C ARG A 359 -10.27 13.11 15.12
N GLU A 360 -10.63 14.28 15.64
CA GLU A 360 -9.93 15.52 15.34
C GLU A 360 -8.44 15.40 15.70
N GLU A 361 -7.58 15.81 14.77
CA GLU A 361 -6.13 15.73 14.92
C GLU A 361 -5.68 16.76 15.96
N GLN A 362 -5.02 16.29 17.02
CA GLN A 362 -4.47 17.17 18.03
C GLN A 362 -3.12 17.69 17.55
N ILE A 363 -3.00 18.98 17.30
CA ILE A 363 -1.75 19.64 16.93
C ILE A 363 -1.10 20.23 18.19
N LYS A 364 0.21 20.03 18.36
CA LYS A 364 1.01 20.63 19.43
C LYS A 364 2.15 21.45 18.82
N THR A 365 2.22 22.72 19.16
CA THR A 365 3.38 23.56 18.85
C THR A 365 4.48 23.32 19.89
N LEU A 366 5.66 22.85 19.47
CA LEU A 366 6.86 22.75 20.30
C LEU A 366 7.71 24.00 20.13
N LYS A 367 7.95 24.74 21.22
CA LYS A 367 8.96 25.82 21.23
C LYS A 367 10.39 25.25 21.18
N PRO A 368 11.41 26.07 20.88
CA PRO A 368 12.81 25.65 21.00
C PRO A 368 13.11 24.96 22.34
N GLY A 369 13.65 23.74 22.27
CA GLY A 369 13.97 22.89 23.41
C GLY A 369 12.80 22.12 24.03
N GLU A 370 11.55 22.37 23.62
CA GLU A 370 10.40 21.61 24.11
C GLU A 370 10.29 20.25 23.43
N SER A 371 9.65 19.30 24.12
CA SER A 371 9.50 17.93 23.65
C SER A 371 8.07 17.39 23.85
N VAL A 372 7.76 16.33 23.11
CA VAL A 372 6.64 15.43 23.38
C VAL A 372 7.19 14.01 23.55
N THR A 373 6.72 13.32 24.59
CA THR A 373 7.23 12.00 24.97
C THR A 373 6.08 11.01 25.11
N THR A 374 6.33 9.78 24.69
CA THR A 374 5.45 8.64 24.93
C THR A 374 6.27 7.35 25.05
N SER A 375 5.59 6.21 25.21
CA SER A 375 6.24 4.89 25.19
C SER A 375 5.44 3.89 24.37
N LEU A 376 6.15 2.90 23.82
CA LEU A 376 5.57 1.76 23.12
C LEU A 376 5.86 0.46 23.88
N THR A 377 4.94 -0.49 23.77
CA THR A 377 5.12 -1.88 24.18
C THR A 377 4.99 -2.76 22.94
N LEU A 378 6.11 -3.34 22.52
CA LEU A 378 6.27 -4.10 21.29
C LEU A 378 6.37 -5.59 21.63
N LEU A 379 5.56 -6.40 20.96
CA LEU A 379 5.56 -7.86 21.14
C LEU A 379 5.35 -8.60 19.81
N ARG A 380 4.37 -8.15 19.02
CA ARG A 380 3.93 -8.78 17.78
C ARG A 380 3.54 -7.72 16.76
N GLY A 381 3.73 -8.04 15.48
CA GLY A 381 3.21 -7.30 14.33
C GLY A 381 2.37 -8.22 13.43
N GLY A 382 1.99 -7.73 12.25
CA GLY A 382 1.20 -8.51 11.28
C GLY A 382 1.90 -9.80 10.81
N GLN A 383 3.23 -9.81 10.80
CA GLN A 383 4.06 -10.95 10.39
C GLN A 383 4.42 -11.90 11.56
N GLY A 384 3.82 -11.74 12.74
CA GLY A 384 4.11 -12.57 13.92
C GLY A 384 4.93 -11.84 14.99
N ALA A 385 5.57 -12.60 15.88
CA ALA A 385 6.34 -12.03 17.00
C ALA A 385 7.51 -11.18 16.49
N LEU A 386 7.68 -9.99 17.07
CA LEU A 386 8.72 -9.02 16.66
C LEU A 386 10.12 -9.45 17.10
N PHE A 387 10.21 -10.23 18.18
CA PHE A 387 11.46 -10.68 18.83
C PHE A 387 11.46 -12.21 19.02
N PRO A 388 11.45 -13.01 17.93
CA PRO A 388 11.22 -14.45 18.02
C PRO A 388 12.46 -15.27 18.36
N VAL A 389 13.65 -14.66 18.36
CA VAL A 389 14.94 -15.32 18.56
C VAL A 389 15.80 -14.53 19.54
N GLY A 390 16.82 -15.16 20.11
CA GLY A 390 17.84 -14.46 20.89
C GLY A 390 18.84 -13.72 20.01
N GLY A 391 19.38 -12.60 20.51
CA GLY A 391 20.40 -11.77 19.88
C GLY A 391 19.98 -10.30 19.77
N VAL A 392 20.85 -9.49 19.15
CA VAL A 392 20.63 -8.05 18.99
C VAL A 392 19.60 -7.79 17.89
N HIS A 393 18.51 -7.11 18.25
CA HIS A 393 17.48 -6.67 17.33
C HIS A 393 17.60 -5.16 17.12
N LYS A 394 17.48 -4.72 15.86
CA LYS A 394 17.39 -3.30 15.51
C LYS A 394 15.91 -2.91 15.41
N ILE A 395 15.53 -1.85 16.11
CA ILE A 395 14.18 -1.27 16.06
C ILE A 395 14.30 0.07 15.34
N VAL A 396 13.50 0.26 14.29
CA VAL A 396 13.36 1.55 13.60
C VAL A 396 11.92 2.00 13.76
N VAL A 397 11.73 3.24 14.19
CA VAL A 397 10.43 3.88 14.39
C VAL A 397 10.36 5.09 13.49
N LYS A 398 9.24 5.22 12.80
CA LYS A 398 8.95 6.32 11.91
C LYS A 398 7.68 7.02 12.36
N LEU A 399 7.80 8.32 12.61
CA LEU A 399 6.69 9.23 12.83
C LEU A 399 6.45 10.02 11.54
N SER A 400 5.20 10.13 11.09
CA SER A 400 4.82 10.79 9.85
C SER A 400 3.50 11.55 9.99
N TRP A 401 3.45 12.82 9.59
CA TRP A 401 2.26 13.66 9.75
C TRP A 401 2.16 14.75 8.68
N SER A 402 0.94 15.20 8.41
CA SER A 402 0.66 16.41 7.65
C SER A 402 -0.65 17.00 8.15
N PHE A 403 -0.66 18.29 8.48
CA PHE A 403 -1.87 19.00 8.93
C PHE A 403 -2.66 19.61 7.77
N SER A 404 -2.16 19.50 6.55
CA SER A 404 -2.86 19.90 5.33
C SER A 404 -2.83 18.77 4.30
N ASN A 405 -3.70 18.84 3.30
CA ASN A 405 -3.69 17.90 2.17
C ASN A 405 -2.55 18.21 1.16
N GLU A 406 -1.63 19.12 1.51
CA GLU A 406 -0.54 19.56 0.65
C GLU A 406 0.79 18.92 1.10
N LEU A 407 1.71 18.77 0.16
CA LEU A 407 3.06 18.27 0.41
C LEU A 407 3.96 19.37 1.01
N PRO A 408 4.99 19.00 1.81
CA PRO A 408 5.43 17.64 2.14
C PRO A 408 4.78 17.05 3.41
N LEU A 409 4.73 15.71 3.47
CA LEU A 409 4.55 14.91 4.69
C LEU A 409 5.77 15.12 5.61
N TRP A 410 5.58 15.55 6.84
CA TRP A 410 6.68 15.67 7.79
C TRP A 410 7.03 14.31 8.35
N VAL A 411 8.32 14.03 8.51
CA VAL A 411 8.79 12.76 9.06
C VAL A 411 9.87 12.98 10.10
N ALA A 412 9.89 12.09 11.09
CA ALA A 412 11.02 11.96 12.00
C ALA A 412 11.36 10.48 12.18
N LEU A 413 12.64 10.15 12.03
CA LEU A 413 13.15 8.79 12.14
C LEU A 413 13.96 8.63 13.43
N GLY A 414 13.75 7.51 14.11
CA GLY A 414 14.52 7.16 15.28
C GLY A 414 14.78 5.67 15.28
N GLU A 415 15.95 5.28 15.78
CA GLU A 415 16.34 3.88 15.85
C GLU A 415 17.01 3.55 17.16
N THR A 416 16.90 2.28 17.55
CA THR A 416 17.60 1.75 18.70
C THR A 416 17.89 0.27 18.55
N THR A 417 18.61 -0.29 19.52
CA THR A 417 18.88 -1.72 19.57
C THR A 417 18.51 -2.28 20.94
N VAL A 418 18.11 -3.55 20.95
CA VAL A 418 17.82 -4.32 22.16
C VAL A 418 18.42 -5.70 22.03
N LEU A 419 19.06 -6.19 23.08
CA LEU A 419 19.54 -7.56 23.17
C LEU A 419 18.43 -8.45 23.74
N VAL A 420 17.96 -9.41 22.95
CA VAL A 420 17.06 -10.46 23.43
C VAL A 420 17.90 -11.64 23.93
N THR A 421 17.79 -12.00 25.20
CA THR A 421 18.58 -13.09 25.79
C THR A 421 17.93 -14.44 25.49
N PRO A 422 18.72 -15.52 25.35
CA PRO A 422 18.16 -16.86 25.23
C PRO A 422 17.38 -17.26 26.50
N PRO A 423 16.48 -18.26 26.41
CA PRO A 423 15.78 -18.76 27.58
C PRO A 423 16.77 -19.29 28.63
N LEU A 424 16.54 -18.91 29.88
CA LEU A 424 17.42 -19.26 31.02
C LEU A 424 17.25 -20.72 31.46
N ASP A 425 16.02 -21.23 31.38
CA ASP A 425 15.66 -22.58 31.77
C ASP A 425 14.46 -23.12 30.97
N LYS A 426 13.98 -24.31 31.32
CA LYS A 426 12.85 -24.98 30.66
C LYS A 426 11.51 -24.28 30.89
N SER A 427 11.30 -23.67 32.06
CA SER A 427 10.07 -22.93 32.38
C SER A 427 9.98 -21.71 31.48
N HIS A 428 11.05 -20.91 31.45
CA HIS A 428 11.15 -19.72 30.62
C HIS A 428 11.02 -20.10 29.13
N ALA A 429 11.70 -21.15 28.67
CA ALA A 429 11.57 -21.61 27.28
C ALA A 429 10.12 -21.97 26.90
N ALA A 430 9.39 -22.65 27.80
CA ALA A 430 8.00 -23.03 27.55
C ALA A 430 7.05 -21.82 27.52
N ALA A 431 7.21 -20.90 28.49
CA ALA A 431 6.42 -19.66 28.54
C ALA A 431 6.70 -18.76 27.33
N ALA A 432 7.98 -18.55 26.99
CA ALA A 432 8.40 -17.79 25.83
C ALA A 432 7.85 -18.40 24.53
N HIS A 433 7.98 -19.71 24.34
CA HIS A 433 7.43 -20.40 23.17
C HIS A 433 5.94 -20.12 23.00
N ARG A 434 5.15 -20.30 24.06
CA ARG A 434 3.70 -20.06 24.02
C ARG A 434 3.38 -18.61 23.65
N LEU A 435 4.01 -17.63 24.29
CA LEU A 435 3.82 -16.20 23.99
C LEU A 435 4.13 -15.87 22.53
N LEU A 436 5.20 -16.43 21.98
CA LEU A 436 5.63 -16.17 20.60
C LEU A 436 4.71 -16.84 19.57
N THR A 437 4.19 -18.03 19.88
CA THR A 437 3.33 -18.80 18.97
C THR A 437 1.85 -18.45 19.04
N THR A 438 1.37 -17.81 20.11
CA THR A 438 -0.05 -17.46 20.29
C THR A 438 -0.34 -16.06 19.72
N PRO A 439 -1.10 -15.92 18.61
CA PRO A 439 -1.42 -14.61 18.02
C PRO A 439 -2.20 -13.69 18.95
N ASP A 440 -3.14 -14.27 19.70
CA ASP A 440 -4.08 -13.56 20.57
C ASP A 440 -3.41 -12.82 21.72
N THR A 441 -2.21 -13.22 22.13
CA THR A 441 -1.44 -12.54 23.19
C THR A 441 -1.23 -11.05 22.89
N HIS A 442 -1.04 -10.69 21.62
CA HIS A 442 -0.91 -9.29 21.23
C HIS A 442 -2.24 -8.53 21.32
N LEU A 443 -3.34 -9.17 20.89
CA LEU A 443 -4.67 -8.58 20.98
C LEU A 443 -5.07 -8.36 22.44
N VAL A 444 -4.76 -9.29 23.36
CA VAL A 444 -4.97 -9.09 24.80
C VAL A 444 -4.15 -7.92 25.34
N LEU A 445 -2.89 -7.77 24.90
CA LEU A 445 -2.04 -6.65 25.31
C LEU A 445 -2.60 -5.28 24.88
N VAL A 446 -3.20 -5.22 23.68
CA VAL A 446 -3.70 -3.97 23.09
C VAL A 446 -5.14 -3.66 23.52
N LEU A 447 -6.05 -4.62 23.39
CA LEU A 447 -7.49 -4.50 23.63
C LEU A 447 -7.86 -4.77 25.09
N GLY A 448 -7.17 -5.71 25.74
CA GLY A 448 -7.60 -6.28 27.02
C GLY A 448 -8.75 -7.28 26.85
N GLY A 449 -9.50 -7.50 27.94
CA GLY A 449 -10.66 -8.40 27.98
C GLY A 449 -10.32 -9.90 28.13
N ASP A 450 -11.37 -10.70 28.30
CA ASP A 450 -11.26 -12.12 28.71
C ASP A 450 -11.64 -13.11 27.61
N TYR A 451 -12.13 -12.58 26.49
CA TYR A 451 -12.66 -13.36 25.37
C TYR A 451 -11.59 -14.07 24.54
N LEU A 452 -10.32 -13.73 24.75
CA LEU A 452 -9.16 -14.32 24.06
C LEU A 452 -8.45 -15.31 24.98
N GLU A 453 -9.10 -16.44 25.25
CA GLU A 453 -8.68 -17.42 26.26
C GLU A 453 -7.23 -17.89 26.07
N ASP A 454 -6.81 -18.16 24.83
CA ASP A 454 -5.44 -18.59 24.52
C ASP A 454 -4.41 -17.49 24.81
N GLY A 455 -4.72 -16.24 24.46
CA GLY A 455 -3.88 -15.08 24.73
C GLY A 455 -3.74 -14.81 26.23
N VAL A 456 -4.85 -14.90 26.97
CA VAL A 456 -4.88 -14.77 28.44
C VAL A 456 -4.11 -15.92 29.09
N GLY A 457 -4.29 -17.15 28.60
CA GLY A 457 -3.57 -18.32 29.09
C GLY A 457 -2.06 -18.22 28.90
N ALA A 458 -1.61 -17.65 27.78
CA ALA A 458 -0.19 -17.38 27.54
C ALA A 458 0.37 -16.34 28.51
N ILE A 459 -0.37 -15.25 28.79
CA ILE A 459 0.03 -14.23 29.76
C ILE A 459 0.09 -14.81 31.18
N LYS A 460 -0.89 -15.63 31.58
CA LYS A 460 -0.89 -16.28 32.90
C LYS A 460 0.32 -17.20 33.10
N GLN A 461 0.66 -18.01 32.09
CA GLN A 461 1.87 -18.82 32.16
C GLN A 461 3.14 -17.97 32.27
N ALA A 462 3.18 -16.81 31.62
CA ALA A 462 4.29 -15.87 31.76
C ALA A 462 4.38 -15.25 33.16
N LEU A 463 3.24 -15.02 33.83
CA LEU A 463 3.19 -14.52 35.21
C LEU A 463 3.72 -15.52 36.24
N GLU A 464 3.56 -16.83 35.97
CA GLU A 464 4.08 -17.91 36.81
C GLU A 464 5.60 -18.11 36.66
N ASP A 465 6.19 -17.60 35.57
CA ASP A 465 7.62 -17.69 35.31
C ASP A 465 8.42 -16.57 36.00
N GLU A 466 9.48 -16.92 36.73
CA GLU A 466 10.29 -15.95 37.48
C GLU A 466 11.00 -14.92 36.59
N THR A 467 11.33 -15.31 35.34
CA THR A 467 12.02 -14.44 34.39
C THR A 467 11.06 -13.47 33.71
N LEU A 468 9.91 -13.99 33.24
CA LEU A 468 8.94 -13.22 32.45
C LEU A 468 7.89 -12.49 33.29
N GLY A 469 7.58 -12.96 34.50
CA GLY A 469 6.43 -12.48 35.25
C GLY A 469 6.46 -10.97 35.51
N LYS A 470 7.63 -10.42 35.85
CA LYS A 470 7.83 -8.97 36.03
C LYS A 470 7.49 -8.12 34.80
N HIS A 471 7.60 -8.68 33.60
CA HIS A 471 7.32 -7.98 32.34
C HIS A 471 5.83 -7.99 31.95
N PHE A 472 5.03 -8.91 32.51
CA PHE A 472 3.62 -9.10 32.19
C PHE A 472 2.66 -8.63 33.29
N LYS A 473 3.12 -8.44 34.54
CA LYS A 473 2.30 -7.91 35.64
C LYS A 473 1.51 -6.64 35.28
N GLY A 474 2.17 -5.68 34.63
CA GLY A 474 1.50 -4.45 34.19
C GLY A 474 0.48 -4.66 33.07
N THR A 475 0.70 -5.63 32.18
CA THR A 475 -0.27 -6.00 31.15
C THR A 475 -1.51 -6.64 31.77
N GLU A 476 -1.32 -7.54 32.73
CA GLU A 476 -2.42 -8.20 33.43
C GLU A 476 -3.22 -7.22 34.29
N ALA A 477 -2.54 -6.33 35.04
CA ALA A 477 -3.20 -5.27 35.80
C ALA A 477 -4.10 -4.39 34.89
N LYS A 478 -3.62 -4.05 33.69
CA LYS A 478 -4.43 -3.32 32.69
C LYS A 478 -5.62 -4.15 32.19
N ARG A 479 -5.50 -5.48 32.06
CA ARG A 479 -6.59 -6.35 31.60
C ARG A 479 -7.71 -6.40 32.62
N VAL A 480 -7.40 -6.67 33.89
CA VAL A 480 -8.40 -6.82 34.97
C VAL A 480 -9.14 -5.50 35.29
N LEU A 481 -8.51 -4.34 35.01
CA LEU A 481 -9.14 -3.03 35.15
C LEU A 481 -10.07 -2.65 33.98
N LYS A 482 -9.94 -3.30 32.83
CA LYS A 482 -10.76 -3.02 31.62
C LYS A 482 -11.97 -3.94 31.49
N LEU A 483 -12.27 -4.73 32.52
CA LEU A 483 -13.42 -5.62 32.55
C LEU A 483 -14.73 -4.85 32.72
N GLY A 484 -15.86 -5.49 32.41
CA GLY A 484 -17.20 -4.97 32.74
C GLY A 484 -17.41 -4.76 34.25
N THR A 485 -16.55 -5.36 35.09
CA THR A 485 -16.41 -5.08 36.52
C THR A 485 -14.92 -5.01 36.85
N PRO A 486 -14.32 -3.81 36.92
CA PRO A 486 -12.89 -3.65 37.20
C PRO A 486 -12.48 -4.24 38.56
N ASP A 487 -11.38 -5.00 38.60
CA ASP A 487 -10.80 -5.54 39.84
C ASP A 487 -9.55 -4.72 40.25
N LEU A 488 -9.76 -3.72 41.09
CA LEU A 488 -8.70 -2.82 41.55
C LEU A 488 -7.77 -3.46 42.58
N GLU A 489 -8.28 -4.39 43.39
CA GLU A 489 -7.51 -5.08 44.43
C GLU A 489 -6.45 -5.97 43.78
N GLU A 490 -6.86 -6.80 42.82
CA GLU A 490 -5.94 -7.66 42.08
C GLU A 490 -4.94 -6.85 41.26
N ALA A 491 -5.39 -5.77 40.59
CA ALA A 491 -4.48 -4.89 39.86
C ALA A 491 -3.41 -4.26 40.77
N THR A 492 -3.80 -3.79 41.96
CA THR A 492 -2.87 -3.21 42.93
C THR A 492 -1.92 -4.24 43.49
N LYS A 493 -2.39 -5.46 43.74
CA LYS A 493 -1.55 -6.59 44.17
C LYS A 493 -0.49 -6.95 43.12
N LEU A 494 -0.89 -7.08 41.86
CA LEU A 494 0.03 -7.37 40.73
C LEU A 494 1.14 -6.32 40.59
N ILE A 495 0.85 -5.05 40.92
CA ILE A 495 1.81 -3.95 40.81
C ILE A 495 2.68 -3.79 42.06
N SER A 496 2.15 -4.10 43.25
CA SER A 496 2.86 -3.92 44.53
C SER A 496 3.78 -5.09 44.90
N GLU A 497 3.51 -6.30 44.40
CA GLU A 497 4.32 -7.47 44.68
C GLU A 497 5.54 -7.58 43.76
N GLY A 498 6.74 -7.31 44.30
CA GLY A 498 8.03 -7.53 43.62
C GLY A 498 8.34 -6.53 42.49
N SER A 499 9.37 -6.82 41.68
CA SER A 499 9.74 -5.94 40.57
C SER A 499 8.72 -6.01 39.44
N VAL A 500 8.32 -4.87 38.90
CA VAL A 500 7.45 -4.75 37.72
C VAL A 500 8.09 -3.85 36.69
N VAL A 501 8.04 -4.25 35.42
CA VAL A 501 8.60 -3.49 34.31
C VAL A 501 7.50 -2.71 33.60
N LEU A 502 7.48 -1.40 33.81
CA LEU A 502 6.54 -0.45 33.20
C LEU A 502 7.28 0.80 32.76
N SER A 503 6.83 1.39 31.66
CA SER A 503 7.17 2.77 31.31
C SER A 503 6.44 3.77 32.20
N ASP A 504 6.95 4.99 32.34
CA ASP A 504 6.30 6.04 33.13
C ASP A 504 4.89 6.36 32.62
N VAL A 505 4.68 6.32 31.30
CA VAL A 505 3.35 6.49 30.69
C VAL A 505 2.39 5.37 31.09
N GLU A 506 2.86 4.13 31.24
CA GLU A 506 2.03 3.04 31.75
C GLU A 506 1.72 3.21 33.24
N LYS A 507 2.70 3.65 34.04
CA LYS A 507 2.48 3.96 35.46
C LYS A 507 1.41 5.03 35.64
N GLU A 508 1.54 6.16 34.94
CA GLU A 508 0.56 7.25 34.97
C GLU A 508 -0.84 6.80 34.54
N LYS A 509 -0.94 5.93 33.53
CA LYS A 509 -2.23 5.35 33.12
C LYS A 509 -2.84 4.48 34.23
N LEU A 510 -2.04 3.68 34.91
CA LEU A 510 -2.51 2.85 36.03
C LEU A 510 -2.91 3.70 37.24
N LYS A 511 -2.15 4.75 37.58
CA LYS A 511 -2.52 5.71 38.64
C LYS A 511 -3.85 6.39 38.35
N LYS A 512 -4.09 6.81 37.10
CA LYS A 512 -5.39 7.38 36.67
C LYS A 512 -6.56 6.39 36.77
N LEU A 513 -6.27 5.09 36.73
CA LEU A 513 -7.26 4.02 36.93
C LEU A 513 -7.39 3.61 38.41
N GLY A 514 -6.72 4.31 39.34
CA GLY A 514 -6.82 4.12 40.78
C GLY A 514 -5.80 3.18 41.40
N VAL A 515 -4.83 2.67 40.63
CA VAL A 515 -3.79 1.76 41.16
C VAL A 515 -2.76 2.54 41.98
N THR A 516 -2.52 2.09 43.20
CA THR A 516 -1.50 2.63 44.10
C THR A 516 -0.16 1.93 43.88
N PHE A 517 0.93 2.69 43.72
CA PHE A 517 2.28 2.12 43.65
C PHE A 517 2.93 2.13 45.04
N PRO A 518 3.84 1.18 45.35
CA PRO A 518 4.55 1.14 46.64
C PRO A 518 5.27 2.45 46.99
N GLU A 519 5.76 3.16 45.97
CA GLU A 519 6.42 4.46 46.09
C GLU A 519 5.48 5.60 46.52
N ASP A 520 4.16 5.46 46.34
CA ASP A 520 3.16 6.48 46.70
C ASP A 520 2.66 6.35 48.16
N VAL A 521 3.01 5.27 48.87
CA VAL A 521 2.57 5.00 50.27
C VAL A 521 3.66 5.40 51.29
N ALA A 522 4.81 5.88 50.82
CA ALA A 522 5.96 6.25 51.65
C ALA A 522 6.06 7.76 51.99
N GLU A 523 5.03 8.56 51.71
CA GLU A 523 4.91 9.97 52.17
C GLU A 523 3.94 10.13 53.35
#